data_AF-A0A0S9K8K2-F1
#
_entry.id   AF-A0A0S9K8K2-F1
#
_cell.length_a   1.000
_cell.length_b   1.000
_cell.length_c   1.000
_cell.angle_alpha   90.00
_cell.angle_beta   90.00
_cell.angle_gamma   90.00
#
_symmetry.space_group_name_H-M   'P 1'
#
loop_
_entity.id
_entity.type
_entity.pdbx_description
1 polymer ?
#
loop_
_entity_poly.entity_id
_entity_poly.type
_entity_poly.pdbx_seq_one_letter_code
_entity_poly.pdbx_strand_id
1 'polypeptide(L)'
;MITTLGPDEIFVFGSNASGAHGGGAARFAADHFGALWGQAEGLQGRSYGIDTMSGLPTIERQVATFLEFAREHPELRFLVTEIGCGIAGYAPDQIAPYFSDATQNVVLPEAFVHVLEAR
;
A
#
# COMPACT_ATOMS: atom_id res chain seq x y z
N MET A 1 -12.03 -1.20 6.79
CA MET A 1 -10.79 -1.34 7.58
C MET A 1 -10.42 -2.81 7.63
N ILE A 2 -9.19 -3.18 7.27
CA ILE A 2 -8.71 -4.57 7.30
C ILE A 2 -8.16 -4.83 8.69
N THR A 3 -8.75 -5.77 9.43
CA THR A 3 -8.38 -6.06 10.83
C THR A 3 -7.78 -7.44 11.02
N THR A 4 -7.86 -8.31 10.01
CA THR A 4 -7.33 -9.67 10.00
C THR A 4 -6.87 -10.01 8.59
N LEU A 5 -5.91 -10.93 8.47
CA LEU A 5 -5.40 -11.41 7.19
C LEU A 5 -5.50 -12.94 7.10
N GLY A 6 -6.11 -13.46 6.03
CA GLY A 6 -6.06 -14.87 5.65
C GLY A 6 -4.65 -15.32 5.27
N PRO A 7 -4.34 -16.62 5.17
CA PRO A 7 -2.96 -17.14 5.12
C PRO A 7 -2.00 -16.43 4.15
N ASP A 8 -2.44 -16.14 2.92
CA ASP A 8 -1.61 -15.57 1.86
C ASP A 8 -1.89 -14.07 1.61
N GLU A 9 -2.61 -13.43 2.54
CA GLU A 9 -2.91 -12.00 2.44
C GLU A 9 -1.79 -11.15 3.04
N ILE A 10 -1.46 -10.08 2.32
CA ILE A 10 -0.46 -9.07 2.66
C ILE A 10 -1.14 -7.71 2.80
N PHE A 11 -0.92 -7.04 3.92
CA PHE A 11 -1.46 -5.70 4.16
C PHE A 11 -0.57 -4.62 3.55
N VAL A 12 -1.08 -3.85 2.58
CA VAL A 12 -0.31 -2.79 1.91
C VAL A 12 -0.65 -1.43 2.51
N PHE A 13 0.37 -0.71 2.97
CA PHE A 13 0.20 0.53 3.75
C PHE A 13 1.12 1.65 3.29
N GLY A 14 0.68 2.89 3.55
CA GLY A 14 1.49 4.09 3.37
C GLY A 14 2.47 4.28 4.53
N SER A 15 3.73 4.48 4.19
CA SER A 15 4.90 4.64 5.06
C SER A 15 5.56 6.01 4.83
N ASN A 16 6.65 6.28 5.56
CA ASN A 16 7.56 7.40 5.32
C ASN A 16 8.99 6.90 5.05
N ALA A 17 9.85 7.78 4.54
CA ALA A 17 11.23 7.46 4.16
C ALA A 17 12.09 6.83 5.28
N SER A 18 11.76 7.06 6.56
CA SER A 18 12.51 6.48 7.69
C SER A 18 11.92 5.16 8.20
N GLY A 19 10.80 4.69 7.66
CA GLY A 19 10.08 3.52 8.19
C GLY A 19 9.59 3.73 9.62
N ALA A 20 9.29 4.98 10.01
CA ALA A 20 8.75 5.31 11.31
C ALA A 20 7.23 5.07 11.32
N HIS A 21 6.83 3.85 11.63
CA HIS A 21 5.45 3.36 11.60
C HIS A 21 4.66 3.78 12.85
N GLY A 22 4.66 5.08 13.17
CA GLY A 22 4.14 5.61 14.42
C GLY A 22 2.63 5.92 14.44
N GLY A 23 1.97 5.99 13.27
CA GLY A 23 0.55 6.34 13.19
C GLY A 23 -0.21 5.65 12.05
N GLY A 24 -1.55 5.71 12.13
CA GLY A 24 -2.47 5.24 11.10
C GLY A 24 -2.27 3.78 10.71
N ALA A 25 -2.39 3.49 9.41
CA ALA A 25 -2.23 2.15 8.85
C ALA A 25 -0.82 1.57 9.10
N ALA A 26 0.23 2.40 9.08
CA ALA A 26 1.59 1.95 9.35
C ALA A 26 1.75 1.41 10.78
N ARG A 27 1.19 2.13 11.77
CA ARG A 27 1.21 1.65 13.16
C ARG A 27 0.44 0.36 13.32
N PHE A 28 -0.73 0.26 12.70
CA PHE A 28 -1.54 -0.95 12.73
C PHE A 28 -0.79 -2.14 12.10
N ALA A 29 -0.11 -1.93 10.97
CA ALA A 29 0.71 -2.95 10.32
C ALA A 29 1.87 -3.43 11.22
N ALA A 30 2.52 -2.51 11.95
CA ALA A 30 3.59 -2.86 12.88
C ALA A 30 3.07 -3.66 14.09
N ASP A 31 1.96 -3.22 14.68
CA ASP A 31 1.38 -3.86 15.88
C ASP A 31 0.78 -5.24 15.58
N HIS A 32 0.26 -5.48 14.37
CA HIS A 32 -0.55 -6.68 14.07
C HIS A 32 -0.02 -7.57 12.95
N PHE A 33 0.69 -7.01 11.96
CA PHE A 33 1.05 -7.71 10.72
C PHE A 33 2.55 -7.74 10.45
N GLY A 34 3.37 -7.40 11.44
CA GLY A 34 4.82 -7.58 11.40
C GLY A 34 5.56 -6.57 10.54
N ALA A 35 5.00 -5.37 10.30
CA ALA A 35 5.79 -4.29 9.73
C ALA A 35 6.96 -3.92 10.67
N LEU A 36 8.14 -3.73 10.09
CA LEU A 36 9.40 -3.50 10.78
C LEU A 36 9.69 -2.00 10.85
N TRP A 37 9.96 -1.52 12.07
CA TRP A 37 10.44 -0.16 12.29
C TRP A 37 11.78 0.04 11.56
N GLY A 38 11.92 1.15 10.85
CA GLY A 38 13.12 1.45 10.06
C GLY A 38 13.10 0.90 8.63
N GLN A 39 12.11 0.07 8.27
CA GLN A 39 11.93 -0.39 6.89
C GLN A 39 10.79 0.37 6.21
N ALA A 40 11.16 1.34 5.37
CA ALA A 40 10.23 2.23 4.70
C ALA A 40 9.35 1.52 3.66
N GLU A 41 9.93 0.64 2.85
CA GLU A 41 9.31 0.07 1.66
C GLU A 41 9.50 -1.45 1.55
N GLY A 42 8.70 -2.08 0.68
CA GLY A 42 8.79 -3.49 0.36
C GLY A 42 8.11 -4.42 1.38
N LEU A 43 8.20 -5.72 1.10
CA LEU A 43 7.64 -6.78 1.93
C LEU A 43 8.35 -6.86 3.30
N GLN A 44 7.56 -6.91 4.37
CA GLN A 44 8.01 -6.98 5.76
C GLN A 44 6.95 -7.67 6.61
N GLY A 45 7.30 -8.84 7.15
CA GLY A 45 6.32 -9.71 7.81
C GLY A 45 5.18 -10.08 6.86
N ARG A 46 3.95 -9.73 7.23
CA ARG A 46 2.73 -9.88 6.42
C ARG A 46 2.21 -8.54 5.91
N SER A 47 3.12 -7.60 5.70
CA SER A 47 2.83 -6.24 5.26
C SER A 47 3.75 -5.82 4.11
N TYR A 48 3.30 -4.87 3.30
CA TYR A 48 4.12 -4.24 2.26
C TYR A 48 4.06 -2.72 2.42
N GLY A 49 5.22 -2.08 2.61
CA GLY A 49 5.32 -0.63 2.79
C GLY A 49 5.51 0.10 1.45
N ILE A 50 4.84 1.24 1.29
CA ILE A 50 5.07 2.20 0.20
C ILE A 50 5.27 3.58 0.83
N ASP A 51 6.40 4.23 0.57
CA ASP A 51 6.67 5.60 0.98
C ASP A 51 5.72 6.57 0.29
N THR A 52 4.79 7.08 1.08
CA THR A 52 3.78 8.04 0.63
C THR A 52 4.04 9.46 1.13
N MET A 53 5.15 9.68 1.85
CA MET A 53 5.47 10.98 2.44
C MET A 53 6.63 11.70 1.72
N SER A 54 7.27 11.06 0.75
CA SER A 54 8.35 11.63 -0.07
C SER A 54 7.91 12.19 -1.43
N GLY A 55 6.62 12.49 -1.58
CA GLY A 55 6.05 13.15 -2.77
C GLY A 55 5.55 12.18 -3.86
N LEU A 56 4.67 12.69 -4.73
CA LEU A 56 4.05 11.94 -5.83
C LEU A 56 5.04 11.18 -6.73
N PRO A 57 6.21 11.74 -7.14
CA PRO A 57 7.17 10.99 -7.95
C PRO A 57 7.76 9.75 -7.26
N THR A 58 7.85 9.77 -5.92
CA THR A 58 8.28 8.60 -5.15
C THR A 58 7.17 7.58 -5.05
N ILE A 59 5.94 8.03 -4.82
CA ILE A 59 4.75 7.17 -4.80
C ILE A 59 4.60 6.43 -6.12
N GLU A 60 4.61 7.15 -7.25
CA GLU A 60 4.48 6.57 -8.58
C GLU A 60 5.51 5.45 -8.83
N ARG A 61 6.79 5.74 -8.56
CA ARG A 61 7.88 4.75 -8.71
C ARG A 61 7.66 3.53 -7.83
N GLN A 62 7.31 3.72 -6.56
CA GLN A 62 7.17 2.60 -5.63
C GLN A 62 5.89 1.80 -5.84
N VAL A 63 4.80 2.44 -6.29
CA VAL A 63 3.60 1.73 -6.75
C VAL A 63 3.95 0.86 -7.95
N ALA A 64 4.72 1.37 -8.93
CA ALA A 64 5.18 0.55 -10.04
C ALA A 64 6.04 -0.65 -9.58
N THR A 65 6.97 -0.44 -8.64
CA THR A 65 7.74 -1.54 -8.02
C THR A 65 6.85 -2.54 -7.29
N PHE A 66 5.83 -2.06 -6.58
CA PHE A 66 4.86 -2.91 -5.91
C PHE A 66 4.04 -3.74 -6.89
N LEU A 67 3.57 -3.16 -8.00
CA LEU A 67 2.80 -3.87 -9.01
C LEU A 67 3.64 -4.92 -9.75
N GLU A 68 4.92 -4.65 -10.01
CA GLU A 68 5.88 -5.65 -10.50
C GLU A 68 5.97 -6.82 -9.54
N PHE A 69 6.21 -6.54 -8.25
CA PHE A 69 6.28 -7.56 -7.20
C PHE A 69 4.99 -8.38 -7.13
N ALA A 70 3.82 -7.73 -7.17
CA ALA A 70 2.54 -8.42 -7.12
C ALA A 70 2.34 -9.37 -8.30
N ARG A 71 2.83 -9.01 -9.50
CA ARG A 71 2.78 -9.86 -10.68
C ARG A 71 3.73 -11.06 -10.61
N GLU A 72 4.90 -10.90 -9.99
CA GLU A 72 5.85 -11.99 -9.75
C GLU A 72 5.37 -12.97 -8.66
N HIS A 73 4.45 -12.52 -7.79
CA HIS A 73 3.91 -13.28 -6.67
C HIS A 73 2.38 -13.51 -6.77
N PRO A 74 1.89 -14.24 -7.79
CA PRO A 74 0.45 -14.49 -7.97
C PRO A 74 -0.18 -15.35 -6.86
N GLU A 75 0.63 -16.04 -6.05
CA GLU A 75 0.21 -16.79 -4.87
C GLU A 75 -0.20 -15.91 -3.70
N LEU A 76 0.27 -14.66 -3.66
CA LEU A 76 -0.04 -13.69 -2.60
C LEU A 76 -1.22 -12.81 -3.01
N ARG A 77 -2.01 -12.38 -2.03
CA ARG A 77 -3.12 -11.43 -2.20
C ARG A 77 -2.84 -10.14 -1.43
N PHE A 78 -2.69 -9.03 -2.14
CA PHE A 78 -2.31 -7.75 -1.58
C PHE A 78 -3.56 -6.90 -1.29
N LEU A 79 -3.81 -6.63 -0.02
CA LEU A 79 -4.93 -5.81 0.42
C LEU A 79 -4.46 -4.36 0.60
N VAL A 80 -4.78 -3.52 -0.38
CA VAL A 80 -4.34 -2.12 -0.42
C VAL A 80 -5.24 -1.24 0.42
N THR A 81 -4.64 -0.52 1.36
CA THR A 81 -5.33 0.55 2.08
C THR A 81 -5.44 1.81 1.21
N GLU A 82 -6.15 2.84 1.66
CA GLU A 82 -6.13 4.17 1.02
C GLU A 82 -4.76 4.86 1.27
N ILE A 83 -3.69 4.27 0.73
CA ILE A 83 -2.32 4.72 0.90
C ILE A 83 -2.20 6.17 0.41
N GLY A 84 -1.48 7.00 1.15
CA GLY A 84 -1.35 8.43 0.82
C GLY A 84 -2.54 9.32 1.20
N CYS A 85 -3.74 8.77 1.42
CA CYS A 85 -4.95 9.57 1.66
C CYS A 85 -5.24 9.90 3.14
N GLY A 86 -4.53 9.25 4.06
CA GLY A 86 -4.59 9.56 5.48
C GLY A 86 -3.62 10.69 5.86
N ILE A 87 -2.55 10.34 6.58
CA ILE A 87 -1.59 11.30 7.14
C ILE A 87 -0.85 12.10 6.05
N ALA A 88 -0.58 11.50 4.90
CA ALA A 88 0.10 12.19 3.80
C ALA A 88 -0.79 13.21 3.06
N GLY A 89 -2.12 13.12 3.21
CA GLY A 89 -3.07 14.15 2.80
C GLY A 89 -3.35 14.25 1.30
N TYR A 90 -3.02 13.24 0.50
CA TYR A 90 -3.39 13.22 -0.93
C TYR A 90 -4.86 12.82 -1.12
N ALA A 91 -5.49 13.33 -2.17
CA ALA A 91 -6.80 12.86 -2.56
C ALA A 91 -6.72 11.55 -3.38
N PRO A 92 -7.74 10.68 -3.34
CA PRO A 92 -7.75 9.43 -4.11
C PRO A 92 -7.49 9.62 -5.60
N ASP A 93 -7.94 10.72 -6.21
CA ASP A 93 -7.74 11.06 -7.62
C ASP A 93 -6.28 11.34 -7.99
N GLN A 94 -5.44 11.67 -7.00
CA GLN A 94 -4.00 11.86 -7.18
C GLN A 94 -3.21 10.54 -7.10
N ILE A 95 -3.72 9.54 -6.38
CA ILE A 95 -2.99 8.29 -6.08
C ILE A 95 -3.50 7.12 -6.92
N ALA A 96 -4.81 6.95 -7.02
CA ALA A 96 -5.44 5.83 -7.71
C ALA A 96 -4.96 5.63 -9.15
N PRO A 97 -4.67 6.68 -9.96
CA PRO A 97 -4.16 6.48 -11.32
C PRO A 97 -2.86 5.67 -11.41
N TYR A 98 -2.03 5.66 -10.36
CA TYR A 98 -0.81 4.85 -10.34
C TYR A 98 -1.09 3.34 -10.25
N PHE A 99 -2.32 2.95 -9.93
CA PHE A 99 -2.76 1.56 -9.83
C PHE A 99 -3.49 1.06 -11.09
N SER A 100 -3.43 1.78 -12.22
CA SER A 100 -4.14 1.39 -13.45
C SER A 100 -3.77 -0.01 -13.97
N ASP A 101 -2.53 -0.43 -13.72
CA ASP A 101 -1.99 -1.71 -14.19
C ASP A 101 -2.02 -2.80 -13.09
N ALA A 102 -2.88 -2.63 -12.07
CA ALA A 102 -3.00 -3.59 -10.97
C ALA A 102 -3.46 -4.97 -11.47
N THR A 103 -2.77 -6.03 -11.00
CA THR A 103 -3.13 -7.41 -11.27
C THR A 103 -4.28 -7.89 -10.37
N GLN A 104 -4.92 -9.01 -10.74
CA GLN A 104 -6.09 -9.56 -10.02
C GLN A 104 -5.85 -9.85 -8.52
N ASN A 105 -4.59 -10.05 -8.12
CA ASN A 105 -4.21 -10.31 -6.74
C ASN A 105 -3.95 -9.02 -5.93
N VAL A 106 -4.11 -7.85 -6.54
CA VAL A 106 -4.10 -6.54 -5.88
C VAL A 106 -5.54 -6.09 -5.65
N VAL A 107 -5.93 -5.96 -4.39
CA VAL A 107 -7.27 -5.54 -3.97
C VAL A 107 -7.20 -4.06 -3.60
N LEU A 108 -7.76 -3.23 -4.47
CA LEU A 108 -7.78 -1.78 -4.26
C LEU A 108 -8.91 -1.37 -3.29
N PRO A 109 -8.73 -0.28 -2.54
CA PRO A 109 -9.83 0.30 -1.77
C PRO A 109 -10.91 0.86 -2.71
N GLU A 110 -12.16 0.87 -2.26
CA GLU A 110 -13.32 1.31 -3.05
C GLU A 110 -13.14 2.71 -3.65
N ALA A 111 -12.55 3.64 -2.88
CA ALA A 111 -12.24 4.98 -3.36
C ALA A 111 -11.33 4.99 -4.59
N PHE A 112 -10.36 4.07 -4.68
CA PHE A 112 -9.45 4.00 -5.83
C PHE A 112 -10.14 3.34 -7.02
N VAL A 113 -10.94 2.29 -6.78
CA VAL A 113 -11.75 1.64 -7.82
C VAL A 113 -12.69 2.65 -8.47
N HIS A 114 -13.42 3.44 -7.68
CA HIS A 114 -14.31 4.47 -8.22
C HIS A 114 -13.58 5.50 -9.09
N VAL A 115 -12.36 5.92 -8.72
CA VAL A 115 -11.56 6.83 -9.55
C VAL A 115 -11.14 6.19 -10.86
N LEU A 116 -10.79 4.90 -10.85
CA LEU A 116 -10.34 4.17 -12.03
C LEU A 116 -11.49 3.83 -12.99
N GLU A 117 -12.68 3.54 -12.48
CA GLU A 117 -13.88 3.24 -13.28
C GLU A 117 -14.55 4.49 -13.87
N ALA A 118 -14.37 5.65 -13.26
CA ALA A 118 -14.94 6.91 -13.73
C ALA A 118 -14.15 7.55 -14.90
N ARG A 119 -13.12 6.88 -15.42
CA ARG A 119 -12.21 7.38 -16.46
C ARG A 119 -12.47 6.76 -17.83
#